data_AF-A0A1H3EB96-F1
#
_entry.id   AF-A0A1H3EB96-F1
#
_cell.length_a   1.000
_cell.length_b   1.000
_cell.length_c   1.000
_cell.angle_alpha   90.00
_cell.angle_beta   90.00
_cell.angle_gamma   90.00
#
_symmetry.space_group_name_H-M   'P 1'
#
loop_
_entity.id
_entity.type
_entity.pdbx_description
1 polymer ?
#
loop_
_entity_poly.entity_id
_entity_poly.type
_entity_poly.pdbx_seq_one_letter_code
_entity_poly.pdbx_strand_id
1 'polypeptide(L)'
;MQKMNYLQPDNIWKSFGVISDTDFIEKFVLKGKFHCLVPEKIVEDYKLVERLLFYSYFHYPLLDEAFSKSTRIFEASVTLKLEVVGLKKKEGFESLHSKLKRLEKYCSKDLHQQWLEAKEWRNSFAHREAGVLMGIILINALKHNLNMINSLFLEVSTIHEKENQHKMLLQQCEHLVNGLFILDDGNRKILICSARPYTTGIMKNSSKSLWVFIPITGNKEINESSDLPNALILTLEDLHISENGLSAIDSSTKQSISITVTDKFENFEKLVSHNLRLNALEVILPGISLEYIAKLKHSITKEIASFLYEDW
;
A
#
# COMPACT_ATOMS: atom_id res chain seq x y z
N MET A 1 36.38 16.21 21.34
CA MET A 1 35.11 16.25 20.61
C MET A 1 35.42 16.37 19.12
N GLN A 2 35.06 15.37 18.30
CA GLN A 2 35.07 15.56 16.85
C GLN A 2 34.05 16.64 16.49
N LYS A 3 34.45 17.59 15.65
CA LYS A 3 33.57 18.66 15.16
C LYS A 3 32.54 18.00 14.24
N MET A 4 31.28 17.93 14.68
CA MET A 4 30.21 17.32 13.91
C MET A 4 29.96 18.17 12.66
N ASN A 5 30.08 17.57 11.48
CA ASN A 5 29.80 18.26 10.22
C ASN A 5 28.32 18.06 9.86
N TYR A 6 27.49 19.06 10.19
CA TYR A 6 26.04 19.04 9.94
C TYR A 6 25.64 19.01 8.46
N LEU A 7 26.58 19.19 7.54
CA LEU A 7 26.35 19.13 6.09
C LEU A 7 26.81 17.81 5.48
N GLN A 8 27.35 16.89 6.29
CA GLN A 8 27.70 15.58 5.81
C GLN A 8 26.46 14.67 5.82
N PRO A 9 26.17 13.95 4.72
CA PRO A 9 25.10 12.97 4.70
C PRO A 9 25.28 11.92 5.78
N ASP A 10 24.17 11.50 6.40
CA ASP A 10 24.18 10.42 7.37
C ASP A 10 24.63 9.12 6.68
N ASN A 11 25.63 8.44 7.24
CA ASN A 11 26.22 7.25 6.62
C ASN A 11 25.21 6.11 6.49
N ILE A 12 24.12 6.12 7.26
CA ILE A 12 23.07 5.10 7.17
C ILE A 12 22.46 5.02 5.76
N TRP A 13 22.44 6.12 5.01
CA TRP A 13 21.89 6.15 3.65
C TRP A 13 22.68 5.28 2.67
N LYS A 14 23.97 5.03 2.93
CA LYS A 14 24.78 4.08 2.13
C LYS A 14 24.25 2.66 2.25
N SER A 15 23.78 2.26 3.44
CA SER A 15 23.16 0.95 3.67
C SER A 15 21.83 0.78 2.92
N PHE A 16 21.20 1.89 2.53
CA PHE A 16 20.00 1.92 1.71
C PHE A 16 20.28 2.18 0.22
N GLY A 17 21.55 2.07 -0.19
CA GLY A 17 21.95 2.21 -1.59
C GLY A 17 21.76 3.62 -2.14
N VAL A 18 21.84 4.65 -1.29
CA VAL A 18 21.82 6.05 -1.71
C VAL A 18 23.20 6.44 -2.21
N ILE A 19 23.29 6.81 -3.49
CA ILE A 19 24.57 7.14 -4.14
C ILE A 19 24.77 8.65 -4.36
N SER A 20 23.70 9.45 -4.29
CA SER A 20 23.74 10.91 -4.44
C SER A 20 22.62 11.58 -3.66
N ASP A 21 22.66 12.91 -3.57
CA ASP A 21 21.58 13.75 -3.05
C ASP A 21 20.31 13.65 -3.92
N THR A 22 20.47 13.62 -5.23
CA THR A 22 19.37 13.46 -6.19
C THR A 22 18.69 12.10 -6.03
N ASP A 23 19.48 11.04 -5.91
CA ASP A 23 18.99 9.67 -5.65
C ASP A 23 18.26 9.58 -4.30
N PHE A 24 18.76 10.27 -3.27
CA PHE A 24 18.05 10.40 -2.00
C PHE A 24 16.69 11.08 -2.15
N ILE A 25 16.65 12.21 -2.85
CA ILE A 25 15.42 12.99 -3.05
C ILE A 25 14.37 12.13 -3.76
N GLU A 26 14.74 11.45 -4.83
CA GLU A 26 13.82 10.60 -5.61
C GLU A 26 13.28 9.42 -4.79
N LYS A 27 14.11 8.79 -3.96
CA LYS A 27 13.71 7.61 -3.18
C LYS A 27 12.97 7.94 -1.88
N PHE A 28 13.31 9.04 -1.21
CA PHE A 28 12.95 9.27 0.19
C PHE A 28 12.23 10.59 0.47
N VAL A 29 12.34 11.60 -0.39
CA VAL A 29 11.65 12.87 -0.19
C VAL A 29 10.26 12.81 -0.81
N LEU A 30 9.32 12.27 -0.03
CA LEU A 30 7.91 12.16 -0.44
C LEU A 30 7.27 13.54 -0.61
N LYS A 31 6.83 13.85 -1.83
CA LYS A 31 6.10 15.07 -2.15
C LYS A 31 4.63 14.98 -1.71
N GLY A 32 4.06 16.10 -1.26
CA GLY A 32 2.64 16.22 -0.96
C GLY A 32 1.79 16.20 -2.23
N LYS A 33 1.39 15.00 -2.68
CA LYS A 33 0.43 14.82 -3.78
C LYS A 33 -0.98 14.92 -3.23
N PHE A 34 -1.62 16.07 -3.46
CA PHE A 34 -2.97 16.37 -2.99
C PHE A 34 -3.90 16.66 -4.16
N HIS A 35 -5.14 16.17 -4.09
CA HIS A 35 -6.17 16.57 -5.04
C HIS A 35 -6.75 17.96 -4.67
N CYS A 36 -7.44 18.59 -5.62
CA CYS A 36 -7.92 19.97 -5.48
C CYS A 36 -8.89 20.22 -4.32
N LEU A 37 -9.60 19.19 -3.84
CA LEU A 37 -10.51 19.31 -2.70
C LEU A 37 -9.81 19.36 -1.33
N VAL A 38 -8.50 19.08 -1.26
CA VAL A 38 -7.75 19.22 0.00
C VAL A 38 -7.52 20.71 0.28
N PRO A 39 -7.89 21.22 1.47
CA PRO A 39 -7.72 22.64 1.79
C PRO A 39 -6.26 23.09 1.74
N GLU A 40 -6.01 24.25 1.14
CA GLU A 40 -4.66 24.82 0.93
C GLU A 40 -3.83 24.86 2.23
N LYS A 41 -4.46 25.18 3.37
CA LYS A 41 -3.79 25.17 4.68
C LYS A 41 -3.13 23.82 5.01
N ILE A 42 -3.76 22.70 4.67
CA ILE A 42 -3.22 21.35 4.89
C ILE A 42 -2.03 21.11 3.95
N VAL A 43 -2.14 21.55 2.70
CA VAL A 43 -1.07 21.46 1.69
C VAL A 43 0.16 22.25 2.15
N GLU A 44 -0.03 23.49 2.62
CA GLU A 44 1.05 24.33 3.15
C GLU A 44 1.69 23.72 4.40
N ASP A 45 0.88 23.20 5.33
CA ASP A 45 1.40 22.51 6.52
C ASP A 45 2.27 21.29 6.16
N TYR A 46 1.96 20.60 5.06
CA TYR A 46 2.70 19.43 4.59
C TYR A 46 4.07 19.79 4.00
N LYS A 47 4.28 21.03 3.51
CA LYS A 47 5.61 21.47 3.06
C LYS A 47 6.67 21.36 4.16
N LEU A 48 6.27 21.44 5.43
CA LEU A 48 7.19 21.19 6.54
C LEU A 48 7.62 19.72 6.64
N VAL A 49 6.71 18.78 6.34
CA VAL A 49 7.04 17.34 6.26
C VAL A 49 8.08 17.11 5.16
N GLU A 50 7.88 17.69 3.97
CA GLU A 50 8.86 17.57 2.88
C GLU A 50 10.24 18.11 3.27
N ARG A 51 10.29 19.23 4.00
CA ARG A 51 11.55 19.80 4.50
C ARG A 51 12.22 18.88 5.52
N LEU A 52 11.46 18.30 6.45
CA LEU A 52 12.00 17.35 7.43
C LEU A 52 12.55 16.09 6.73
N LEU A 53 11.84 15.59 5.71
CA LEU A 53 12.33 14.48 4.89
C LEU A 53 13.62 14.83 4.15
N PHE A 54 13.69 16.01 3.55
CA PHE A 54 14.91 16.49 2.90
C PHE A 54 16.09 16.55 3.88
N TYR A 55 15.89 17.17 5.05
CA TYR A 55 16.95 17.29 6.05
C TYR A 55 17.31 15.95 6.73
N SER A 56 16.45 14.94 6.64
CA SER A 56 16.79 13.59 7.11
C SER A 56 17.98 12.97 6.36
N TYR A 57 18.33 13.50 5.18
CA TYR A 57 19.57 13.17 4.49
C TYR A 57 20.82 13.40 5.35
N PHE A 58 20.82 14.49 6.12
CA PHE A 58 21.93 14.88 6.99
C PHE A 58 21.77 14.39 8.43
N HIS A 59 20.53 14.11 8.85
CA HIS A 59 20.24 13.61 10.19
C HIS A 59 19.07 12.64 10.17
N TYR A 60 19.36 11.34 10.09
CA TYR A 60 18.36 10.28 9.93
C TYR A 60 17.14 10.35 10.88
N PRO A 61 17.29 10.69 12.19
CA PRO A 61 16.16 10.83 13.11
C PRO A 61 15.08 11.85 12.70
N LEU A 62 15.37 12.78 11.78
CA LEU A 62 14.36 13.71 11.25
C LEU A 62 13.26 12.99 10.45
N LEU A 63 13.48 11.75 10.01
CA LEU A 63 12.46 10.94 9.35
C LEU A 63 11.30 10.62 10.30
N ASP A 64 11.60 10.27 11.55
CA ASP A 64 10.60 10.03 12.60
C ASP A 64 9.83 11.32 12.95
N GLU A 65 10.52 12.48 12.97
CA GLU A 65 9.87 13.78 13.16
C GLU A 65 8.99 14.19 11.98
N ALA A 66 9.42 13.87 10.74
CA ALA A 66 8.60 14.08 9.55
C ALA A 66 7.30 13.28 9.62
N PHE A 67 7.38 12.00 10.01
CA PHE A 67 6.21 11.17 10.22
C PHE A 67 5.33 11.69 11.37
N SER A 68 5.92 12.08 12.51
CA SER A 68 5.18 12.67 13.62
C SER A 68 4.42 13.93 13.19
N LYS A 69 5.06 14.84 12.43
CA LYS A 69 4.38 16.02 11.88
C LYS A 69 3.25 15.61 10.93
N SER A 70 3.47 14.64 10.04
CA SER A 70 2.45 14.11 9.12
C SER A 70 1.21 13.61 9.87
N THR A 71 1.36 12.85 10.97
CA THR A 71 0.21 12.37 11.76
C THR A 71 -0.57 13.50 12.44
N ARG A 72 0.11 14.58 12.88
CA ARG A 72 -0.56 15.78 13.41
C ARG A 72 -1.36 16.51 12.32
N ILE A 73 -0.85 16.53 11.08
CA ILE A 73 -1.58 17.08 9.93
C ILE A 73 -2.83 16.26 9.63
N PHE A 74 -2.77 14.92 9.72
CA PHE A 74 -3.95 14.06 9.60
C PHE A 74 -5.01 14.39 10.67
N GLU A 75 -4.62 14.54 11.94
CA GLU A 75 -5.53 14.93 13.02
C GLU A 75 -6.16 16.33 12.80
N ALA A 76 -5.37 17.28 12.30
CA ALA A 76 -5.87 18.60 11.90
C ALA A 76 -6.85 18.50 10.71
N SER A 77 -6.56 17.62 9.75
CA SER A 77 -7.41 17.36 8.57
C SER A 77 -8.77 16.80 8.98
N VAL A 78 -8.81 15.86 9.93
CA VAL A 78 -10.08 15.32 10.49
C VAL A 78 -10.90 16.44 11.14
N THR A 79 -10.23 17.31 11.90
CA THR A 79 -10.89 18.44 12.56
C THR A 79 -11.46 19.41 11.52
N LEU A 80 -10.72 19.69 10.45
CA LEU A 80 -11.17 20.55 9.36
C LEU A 80 -12.32 19.91 8.56
N LYS A 81 -12.27 18.59 8.30
CA LYS A 81 -13.36 17.89 7.63
C LYS A 81 -14.67 17.97 8.42
N LEU A 82 -14.63 17.89 9.75
CA LEU A 82 -15.81 18.10 10.61
C LEU A 82 -16.43 19.49 10.37
N GLU A 83 -15.60 20.54 10.31
CA GLU A 83 -16.06 21.89 10.03
C GLU A 83 -16.70 21.99 8.65
N VAL A 84 -16.06 21.42 7.62
CA VAL A 84 -16.57 21.39 6.24
C VAL A 84 -17.94 20.73 6.13
N VAL A 85 -18.19 19.65 6.88
CA VAL A 85 -19.50 18.97 6.89
C VAL A 85 -20.51 19.57 7.89
N GLY A 86 -20.21 20.76 8.45
CA GLY A 86 -21.11 21.51 9.33
C GLY A 86 -21.19 20.98 10.77
N LEU A 87 -20.27 20.11 11.18
CA LEU A 87 -20.23 19.54 12.52
C LEU A 87 -19.42 20.44 13.47
N LYS A 88 -20.13 21.15 14.37
CA LYS A 88 -19.52 22.04 15.38
C LYS A 88 -18.47 21.31 16.23
N LYS A 89 -17.37 21.98 16.56
CA LYS A 89 -16.43 21.50 17.57
C LYS A 89 -17.16 21.30 18.90
N LYS A 90 -16.88 20.20 19.59
CA LYS A 90 -17.35 20.02 20.97
C LYS A 90 -16.57 20.97 21.88
N GLU A 91 -17.22 21.43 22.93
CA GLU A 91 -16.54 22.15 24.01
C GLU A 91 -15.64 21.19 24.78
N GLY A 92 -14.40 21.62 25.05
CA GLY A 92 -13.40 20.80 25.74
C GLY A 92 -12.59 19.86 24.83
N PHE A 93 -11.89 18.91 25.46
CA PHE A 93 -11.04 17.95 24.76
C PHE A 93 -11.89 16.88 24.04
N GLU A 94 -11.65 16.70 22.74
CA GLU A 94 -12.26 15.63 21.93
C GLU A 94 -11.16 14.75 21.33
N SER A 95 -11.20 13.45 21.62
CA SER A 95 -10.24 12.48 21.09
C SER A 95 -10.39 12.29 19.58
N LEU A 96 -9.30 11.94 18.90
CA LEU A 96 -9.31 11.63 17.46
C LEU A 96 -10.32 10.52 17.11
N HIS A 97 -10.43 9.49 17.95
CA HIS A 97 -11.45 8.44 17.77
C HIS A 97 -12.88 9.00 17.78
N SER A 98 -13.19 9.90 18.72
CA SER A 98 -14.52 10.53 18.78
C SER A 98 -14.80 11.39 17.54
N LYS A 99 -13.79 12.14 17.07
CA LYS A 99 -13.89 12.92 15.82
C LYS A 99 -14.17 12.04 14.61
N LEU A 100 -13.42 10.95 14.44
CA LEU A 100 -13.62 9.99 13.35
C LEU A 100 -14.98 9.31 13.40
N LYS A 101 -15.47 8.93 14.59
CA LYS A 101 -16.81 8.36 14.76
C LYS A 101 -17.92 9.30 14.27
N ARG A 102 -17.75 10.60 14.43
CA ARG A 102 -18.72 11.60 13.93
C ARG A 102 -18.71 11.72 12.41
N LEU A 103 -17.60 11.35 11.76
CA LEU A 103 -17.46 11.33 10.31
C LEU A 103 -17.97 10.04 9.65
N GLU A 104 -18.31 9.00 10.42
CA GLU A 104 -18.71 7.68 9.92
C GLU A 104 -19.82 7.74 8.86
N LYS A 105 -20.81 8.63 9.02
CA LYS A 105 -21.93 8.78 8.07
C LYS A 105 -21.57 9.49 6.76
N TYR A 106 -20.34 10.01 6.62
CA TYR A 106 -19.86 10.75 5.46
C TYR A 106 -18.82 9.95 4.66
N CYS A 107 -18.69 8.67 4.94
CA CYS A 107 -17.83 7.73 4.25
C CYS A 107 -18.49 6.35 4.26
N SER A 108 -17.85 5.40 3.59
CA SER A 108 -18.20 3.99 3.75
C SER A 108 -17.64 3.40 5.04
N LYS A 109 -18.13 2.21 5.40
CA LYS A 109 -17.59 1.43 6.54
C LYS A 109 -16.12 1.07 6.33
N ASP A 110 -15.74 0.68 5.12
CA ASP A 110 -14.38 0.23 4.82
C ASP A 110 -13.38 1.40 4.88
N LEU A 111 -13.76 2.58 4.40
CA LEU A 111 -12.92 3.78 4.51
C LEU A 111 -12.85 4.28 5.96
N HIS A 112 -13.97 4.24 6.69
CA HIS A 112 -13.99 4.58 8.11
C HIS A 112 -13.03 3.69 8.92
N GLN A 113 -13.03 2.39 8.64
CA GLN A 113 -12.13 1.44 9.28
C GLN A 113 -10.65 1.76 8.97
N GLN A 114 -10.33 2.11 7.72
CA GLN A 114 -8.98 2.56 7.36
C GLN A 114 -8.56 3.83 8.13
N TRP A 115 -9.47 4.79 8.35
CA TRP A 115 -9.16 5.95 9.19
C TRP A 115 -8.92 5.58 10.66
N LEU A 116 -9.66 4.61 11.20
CA LEU A 116 -9.45 4.10 12.55
C LEU A 116 -8.09 3.40 12.68
N GLU A 117 -7.69 2.63 11.67
CA GLU A 117 -6.36 2.01 11.61
C GLU A 117 -5.25 3.05 11.56
N ALA A 118 -5.38 4.09 10.71
CA ALA A 118 -4.42 5.20 10.65
C ALA A 118 -4.28 5.92 12.00
N LYS A 119 -5.37 6.04 12.77
CA LYS A 119 -5.33 6.52 14.15
C LYS A 119 -4.53 5.60 15.07
N GLU A 120 -4.67 4.27 14.95
CA GLU A 120 -3.84 3.35 15.75
C GLU A 120 -2.35 3.49 15.42
N TRP A 121 -2.00 3.63 14.14
CA TRP A 121 -0.63 3.96 13.74
C TRP A 121 -0.17 5.25 14.43
N ARG A 122 -0.94 6.34 14.36
CA ARG A 122 -0.58 7.58 15.08
C ARG A 122 -0.36 7.33 16.58
N ASN A 123 -1.24 6.55 17.22
CA ASN A 123 -1.14 6.27 18.65
C ASN A 123 0.15 5.53 19.00
N SER A 124 0.47 4.45 18.29
CA SER A 124 1.70 3.69 18.49
C SER A 124 2.96 4.57 18.41
N PHE A 125 2.97 5.57 17.51
CA PHE A 125 4.10 6.48 17.34
C PHE A 125 4.10 7.68 18.28
N ALA A 126 2.95 8.04 18.87
CA ALA A 126 2.86 9.09 19.88
C ALA A 126 3.42 8.63 21.24
N HIS A 127 3.42 7.32 21.51
CA HIS A 127 3.94 6.73 22.74
C HIS A 127 5.42 6.34 22.57
N ARG A 128 6.32 7.32 22.73
CA ARG A 128 7.80 7.22 22.60
C ARG A 128 8.51 6.28 23.59
N GLU A 129 7.81 5.40 24.30
CA GLU A 129 8.43 4.44 25.22
C GLU A 129 9.32 3.43 24.48
N ALA A 130 9.22 3.34 23.15
CA ALA A 130 9.96 2.38 22.36
C ALA A 130 11.39 2.80 21.95
N GLY A 131 11.86 4.05 22.10
CA GLY A 131 13.27 4.46 21.84
C GLY A 131 13.92 4.06 20.50
N VAL A 132 13.20 3.41 19.60
CA VAL A 132 13.70 2.76 18.39
C VAL A 132 13.37 3.67 17.21
N LEU A 133 14.42 4.09 16.51
CA LEU A 133 14.30 4.72 15.20
C LEU A 133 13.61 3.74 14.25
N MET A 134 12.39 4.06 13.84
CA MET A 134 11.63 3.24 12.89
C MET A 134 12.11 3.46 11.46
N GLY A 135 12.61 4.68 11.20
CA GLY A 135 13.46 4.91 10.05
C GLY A 135 12.76 4.65 8.72
N ILE A 136 13.45 4.00 7.78
CA ILE A 136 12.98 3.80 6.40
C ILE A 136 11.60 3.11 6.28
N ILE A 137 11.18 2.33 7.29
CA ILE A 137 9.85 1.70 7.34
C ILE A 137 8.74 2.78 7.29
N LEU A 138 9.02 3.97 7.82
CA LEU A 138 8.10 5.10 7.85
C LEU A 138 7.75 5.69 6.49
N ILE A 139 8.53 5.42 5.43
CA ILE A 139 8.24 5.97 4.10
C ILE A 139 6.89 5.47 3.57
N ASN A 140 6.59 4.18 3.77
CA ASN A 140 5.29 3.63 3.39
C ASN A 140 4.18 4.12 4.31
N ALA A 141 4.48 4.33 5.60
CA ALA A 141 3.53 4.90 6.55
C ALA A 141 3.20 6.37 6.20
N LEU A 142 4.17 7.16 5.72
CA LEU A 142 3.97 8.51 5.21
C LEU A 142 3.06 8.54 3.99
N LYS A 143 3.29 7.66 3.02
CA LYS A 143 2.40 7.49 1.85
C LYS A 143 0.98 7.16 2.29
N HIS A 144 0.83 6.16 3.17
CA HIS A 144 -0.47 5.79 3.72
C HIS A 144 -1.16 6.98 4.42
N ASN A 145 -0.46 7.70 5.29
CA ASN A 145 -1.03 8.83 6.00
C ASN A 145 -1.44 9.98 5.05
N LEU A 146 -0.68 10.22 3.98
CA LEU A 146 -1.04 11.18 2.94
C LEU A 146 -2.30 10.74 2.18
N ASN A 147 -2.41 9.45 1.83
CA ASN A 147 -3.62 8.88 1.23
C ASN A 147 -4.84 9.04 2.15
N MET A 148 -4.66 8.88 3.46
CA MET A 148 -5.72 9.11 4.44
C MET A 148 -6.15 10.58 4.47
N ILE A 149 -5.20 11.52 4.43
CA ILE A 149 -5.51 12.96 4.33
C ILE A 149 -6.34 13.25 3.08
N ASN A 150 -5.91 12.78 1.90
CA ASN A 150 -6.69 12.95 0.66
C ASN A 150 -8.10 12.36 0.81
N SER A 151 -8.20 11.12 1.29
CA SER A 151 -9.49 10.43 1.41
C SER A 151 -10.52 11.14 2.29
N LEU A 152 -10.09 11.93 3.29
CA LEU A 152 -11.00 12.73 4.13
C LEU A 152 -11.76 13.77 3.31
N PHE A 153 -11.15 14.32 2.27
CA PHE A 153 -11.70 15.43 1.50
C PHE A 153 -12.37 14.99 0.19
N LEU A 154 -12.45 13.69 -0.07
CA LEU A 154 -13.26 13.15 -1.16
C LEU A 154 -14.75 13.42 -0.94
N GLU A 155 -15.47 13.50 -2.05
CA GLU A 155 -16.93 13.51 -2.07
C GLU A 155 -17.49 12.10 -1.84
N VAL A 156 -18.66 12.02 -1.23
CA VAL A 156 -19.34 10.74 -0.94
C VAL A 156 -19.65 9.97 -2.23
N SER A 157 -20.02 10.69 -3.29
CA SER A 157 -20.23 10.15 -4.65
C SER A 157 -18.99 9.42 -5.16
N THR A 158 -17.83 10.07 -5.11
CA THR A 158 -16.55 9.51 -5.53
C THR A 158 -16.16 8.27 -4.73
N ILE A 159 -16.39 8.29 -3.41
CA ILE A 159 -16.13 7.13 -2.54
C ILE A 159 -17.01 5.95 -2.97
N HIS A 160 -18.31 6.18 -3.14
CA HIS A 160 -19.24 5.13 -3.55
C HIS A 160 -18.94 4.60 -4.96
N GLU A 161 -18.57 5.47 -5.89
CA GLU A 161 -18.20 5.05 -7.25
C GLU A 161 -17.00 4.11 -7.23
N LYS A 162 -15.92 4.49 -6.52
CA LYS A 162 -14.73 3.64 -6.34
C LYS A 162 -15.10 2.28 -5.76
N GLU A 163 -15.92 2.25 -4.71
CA GLU A 163 -16.30 1.01 -4.05
C GLU A 163 -17.19 0.12 -4.92
N ASN A 164 -18.10 0.72 -5.67
CA ASN A 164 -18.93 -0.01 -6.61
C ASN A 164 -18.09 -0.60 -7.74
N GLN A 165 -17.15 0.17 -8.30
CA GLN A 165 -16.19 -0.33 -9.29
C GLN A 165 -15.39 -1.51 -8.73
N HIS A 166 -14.85 -1.38 -7.52
CA HIS A 166 -14.08 -2.46 -6.90
C HIS A 166 -14.94 -3.71 -6.62
N LYS A 167 -16.19 -3.54 -6.15
CA LYS A 167 -17.13 -4.64 -5.92
C LYS A 167 -17.51 -5.34 -7.21
N MET A 168 -17.82 -4.59 -8.28
CA MET A 168 -18.11 -5.15 -9.60
C MET A 168 -16.91 -5.93 -10.12
N LEU A 169 -15.70 -5.39 -9.95
CA LEU A 169 -14.48 -6.04 -10.36
C LEU A 169 -14.25 -7.37 -9.63
N LEU A 170 -14.44 -7.38 -8.31
CA LEU A 170 -14.37 -8.59 -7.48
C LEU A 170 -15.39 -9.65 -7.91
N GLN A 171 -16.61 -9.24 -8.26
CA GLN A 171 -17.65 -10.16 -8.75
C GLN A 171 -17.28 -10.75 -10.12
N GLN A 172 -16.81 -9.92 -11.06
CA GLN A 172 -16.41 -10.38 -12.39
C GLN A 172 -15.25 -11.36 -12.35
N CYS A 173 -14.33 -11.22 -11.39
CA CYS A 173 -13.13 -12.04 -11.29
C CYS A 173 -13.24 -13.18 -10.25
N GLU A 174 -14.43 -13.51 -9.74
CA GLU A 174 -14.58 -14.54 -8.68
C GLU A 174 -13.98 -15.89 -9.11
N HIS A 175 -14.18 -16.26 -10.37
CA HIS A 175 -13.64 -17.47 -10.99
C HIS A 175 -12.10 -17.49 -11.09
N LEU A 176 -11.42 -16.35 -10.87
CA LEU A 176 -9.96 -16.22 -10.91
C LEU A 176 -9.31 -16.30 -9.53
N VAL A 177 -10.09 -16.25 -8.46
CA VAL A 177 -9.56 -16.22 -7.09
C VAL A 177 -8.93 -17.55 -6.72
N ASN A 178 -9.54 -18.67 -7.13
CA ASN A 178 -9.04 -20.01 -6.87
C ASN A 178 -9.11 -20.83 -8.16
N GLY A 179 -7.96 -21.16 -8.73
CA GLY A 179 -7.90 -21.99 -9.93
C GLY A 179 -6.48 -22.28 -10.33
N LEU A 180 -6.30 -22.63 -11.61
CA LEU A 180 -4.98 -22.89 -12.17
C LEU A 180 -4.88 -22.19 -13.52
N PHE A 181 -3.97 -21.22 -13.58
CA PHE A 181 -3.89 -20.32 -14.72
C PHE A 181 -2.46 -20.11 -15.17
N ILE A 182 -2.29 -19.82 -16.45
CA ILE A 182 -1.05 -19.31 -17.00
C ILE A 182 -1.17 -17.80 -17.11
N LEU A 183 -0.31 -17.08 -16.39
CA LEU A 183 -0.06 -15.67 -16.61
C LEU A 183 1.05 -15.51 -17.64
N ASP A 184 0.74 -14.85 -18.74
CA ASP A 184 1.69 -14.47 -19.79
C ASP A 184 1.88 -12.95 -19.76
N ASP A 185 3.10 -12.50 -19.44
CA ASP A 185 3.48 -11.08 -19.44
C ASP A 185 4.22 -10.65 -20.72
N GLY A 186 4.20 -11.51 -21.76
CA GLY A 186 4.90 -11.32 -23.03
C GLY A 186 6.36 -11.79 -23.02
N ASN A 187 7.01 -11.81 -21.85
CA ASN A 187 8.40 -12.30 -21.73
C ASN A 187 8.45 -13.71 -21.13
N ARG A 188 7.50 -14.04 -20.25
CA ARG A 188 7.46 -15.31 -19.52
C ARG A 188 6.02 -15.77 -19.30
N LYS A 189 5.89 -17.10 -19.25
CA LYS A 189 4.67 -17.78 -18.82
C LYS A 189 4.86 -18.32 -17.41
N ILE A 190 4.00 -17.89 -16.50
CA ILE A 190 4.05 -18.19 -15.08
C ILE A 190 2.78 -18.95 -14.71
N LEU A 191 2.95 -20.09 -14.04
CA LEU A 191 1.82 -20.83 -13.51
C LEU A 191 1.41 -20.22 -12.17
N ILE A 192 0.15 -19.79 -12.07
CA ILE A 192 -0.43 -19.12 -10.91
C ILE A 192 -1.67 -19.88 -10.42
N CYS A 193 -1.96 -19.78 -9.13
CA CYS A 193 -3.14 -20.41 -8.52
C CYS A 193 -4.23 -19.40 -8.12
N SER A 194 -3.94 -18.10 -8.20
CA SER A 194 -4.88 -17.04 -7.83
C SER A 194 -4.54 -15.75 -8.54
N ALA A 195 -5.57 -15.02 -8.97
CA ALA A 195 -5.52 -13.66 -9.46
C ALA A 195 -6.65 -12.86 -8.80
N ARG A 196 -6.32 -11.77 -8.11
CA ARG A 196 -7.31 -10.98 -7.37
C ARG A 196 -7.04 -9.47 -7.45
N PRO A 197 -8.03 -8.63 -7.75
CA PRO A 197 -7.94 -7.19 -7.60
C PRO A 197 -8.00 -6.82 -6.11
N TYR A 198 -7.12 -5.93 -5.68
CA TYR A 198 -7.06 -5.45 -4.30
C TYR A 198 -7.64 -4.04 -4.14
N THR A 199 -7.50 -3.19 -5.15
CA THR A 199 -8.12 -1.85 -5.16
C THR A 199 -8.21 -1.29 -6.57
N THR A 200 -9.02 -0.25 -6.75
CA THR A 200 -9.13 0.55 -7.98
C THR A 200 -8.66 1.98 -7.71
N GLY A 201 -8.22 2.68 -8.75
CA GLY A 201 -7.91 4.09 -8.64
C GLY A 201 -9.16 4.95 -8.52
N ILE A 202 -8.96 6.22 -8.19
CA ILE A 202 -10.00 7.18 -7.82
C ILE A 202 -9.95 8.38 -8.75
N MET A 203 -8.74 8.89 -9.01
CA MET A 203 -8.52 10.14 -9.73
C MET A 203 -7.69 9.88 -10.99
N LYS A 204 -6.36 10.08 -10.95
CA LYS A 204 -5.48 9.87 -12.12
C LYS A 204 -5.44 8.41 -12.57
N ASN A 205 -5.72 7.49 -11.67
CA ASN A 205 -5.74 6.06 -11.90
C ASN A 205 -7.17 5.51 -12.00
N SER A 206 -8.20 6.33 -12.28
CA SER A 206 -9.61 5.90 -12.32
C SER A 206 -9.90 4.73 -13.28
N SER A 207 -9.10 4.56 -14.34
CA SER A 207 -9.18 3.41 -15.27
C SER A 207 -8.31 2.22 -14.87
N LYS A 208 -7.59 2.30 -13.74
CA LYS A 208 -6.59 1.32 -13.32
C LYS A 208 -7.01 0.56 -12.07
N SER A 209 -6.45 -0.63 -11.94
CA SER A 209 -6.65 -1.49 -10.77
C SER A 209 -5.35 -2.16 -10.35
N LEU A 210 -5.17 -2.36 -9.04
CA LEU A 210 -4.03 -3.06 -8.48
C LEU A 210 -4.39 -4.53 -8.28
N TRP A 211 -3.62 -5.42 -8.90
CA TRP A 211 -3.84 -6.86 -8.90
C TRP A 211 -2.71 -7.60 -8.22
N VAL A 212 -3.06 -8.72 -7.58
CA VAL A 212 -2.13 -9.65 -6.96
C VAL A 212 -2.32 -11.01 -7.61
N PHE A 213 -1.22 -11.59 -8.07
CA PHE A 213 -1.15 -12.93 -8.62
C PHE A 213 -0.27 -13.79 -7.73
N ILE A 214 -0.72 -15.00 -7.41
CA ILE A 214 0.01 -15.94 -6.56
C ILE A 214 0.63 -17.03 -7.43
N PRO A 215 1.96 -17.01 -7.65
CA PRO A 215 2.65 -18.05 -8.41
C PRO A 215 2.71 -19.35 -7.63
N ILE A 216 2.83 -20.46 -8.35
CA ILE A 216 3.20 -21.74 -7.74
C ILE A 216 4.70 -22.00 -7.91
N THR A 217 5.33 -22.62 -6.91
CA THR A 217 6.77 -22.94 -6.95
C THR A 217 7.13 -24.05 -7.94
N GLY A 218 6.13 -24.84 -8.37
CA GLY A 218 6.35 -26.04 -9.17
C GLY A 218 7.28 -27.02 -8.46
N ASN A 219 8.39 -27.37 -9.10
CA ASN A 219 9.32 -28.39 -8.62
C ASN A 219 10.46 -27.85 -7.74
N LYS A 220 10.54 -26.53 -7.50
CA LYS A 220 11.60 -25.94 -6.65
C LYS A 220 11.45 -26.41 -5.20
N GLU A 221 12.56 -26.84 -4.58
CA GLU A 221 12.60 -27.14 -3.16
C GLU A 221 12.26 -25.88 -2.33
N ILE A 222 11.55 -26.09 -1.22
CA ILE A 222 11.16 -25.04 -0.28
C ILE A 222 11.67 -25.53 1.07
N ASN A 223 12.61 -24.79 1.67
CA ASN A 223 13.18 -25.09 2.99
C ASN A 223 12.76 -24.03 4.02
N GLU A 224 12.50 -22.81 3.56
CA GLU A 224 12.10 -21.67 4.40
C GLU A 224 11.05 -20.79 3.69
N SER A 225 10.42 -19.85 4.41
CA SER A 225 9.37 -18.98 3.87
C SER A 225 9.87 -18.06 2.75
N SER A 226 11.18 -17.77 2.69
CA SER A 226 11.85 -17.05 1.60
C SER A 226 11.89 -17.81 0.28
N ASP A 227 11.82 -19.15 0.31
CA ASP A 227 11.84 -19.97 -0.90
C ASP A 227 10.53 -19.92 -1.68
N LEU A 228 9.44 -19.56 -1.00
CA LEU A 228 8.14 -19.34 -1.61
C LEU A 228 8.18 -18.14 -2.56
N PRO A 229 7.48 -18.21 -3.70
CA PRO A 229 7.57 -17.20 -4.71
C PRO A 229 6.88 -15.95 -4.18
N ASN A 230 7.47 -14.79 -4.41
CA ASN A 230 6.78 -13.54 -4.12
C ASN A 230 5.54 -13.44 -5.02
N ALA A 231 4.45 -12.89 -4.49
CA ALA A 231 3.32 -12.52 -5.33
C ALA A 231 3.75 -11.50 -6.40
N LEU A 232 3.16 -11.62 -7.57
CA LEU A 232 3.30 -10.61 -8.61
C LEU A 232 2.21 -9.56 -8.35
N ILE A 233 2.61 -8.32 -8.15
CA ILE A 233 1.68 -7.23 -7.89
C ILE A 233 1.79 -6.27 -9.07
N LEU A 234 0.71 -6.12 -9.84
CA LEU A 234 0.71 -5.35 -11.08
C LEU A 234 -0.42 -4.33 -11.06
N THR A 235 -0.17 -3.18 -11.67
CA THR A 235 -1.21 -2.19 -11.94
C THR A 235 -1.70 -2.40 -13.36
N LEU A 236 -2.98 -2.73 -13.53
CA LEU A 236 -3.58 -3.05 -14.81
C LEU A 236 -4.46 -1.91 -15.32
N GLU A 237 -4.37 -1.64 -16.62
CA GLU A 237 -5.27 -0.77 -17.41
C GLU A 237 -5.88 -1.57 -18.59
N ASP A 238 -6.93 -1.05 -19.22
CA ASP A 238 -7.64 -1.68 -20.35
C ASP A 238 -8.02 -3.15 -20.09
N LEU A 239 -8.63 -3.38 -18.94
CA LEU A 239 -8.96 -4.70 -18.45
C LEU A 239 -10.18 -5.30 -19.15
N HIS A 240 -10.01 -6.52 -19.67
CA HIS A 240 -11.06 -7.35 -20.22
C HIS A 240 -11.09 -8.70 -19.49
N ILE A 241 -12.18 -8.97 -18.76
CA ILE A 241 -12.41 -10.23 -18.06
C ILE A 241 -13.40 -11.07 -18.85
N SER A 242 -13.14 -12.37 -18.95
CA SER A 242 -14.02 -13.38 -19.55
C SER A 242 -14.03 -14.63 -18.68
N GLU A 243 -14.91 -15.58 -18.95
CA GLU A 243 -14.96 -16.86 -18.22
C GLU A 243 -13.65 -17.67 -18.29
N ASN A 244 -12.85 -17.44 -19.33
CA ASN A 244 -11.61 -18.18 -19.58
C ASN A 244 -10.37 -17.49 -19.01
N GLY A 245 -10.51 -16.32 -18.39
CA GLY A 245 -9.38 -15.54 -17.90
C GLY A 245 -9.53 -14.03 -18.04
N LEU A 246 -8.39 -13.34 -18.08
CA LEU A 246 -8.35 -11.88 -18.25
C LEU A 246 -7.26 -11.47 -19.23
N SER A 247 -7.44 -10.32 -19.86
CA SER A 247 -6.39 -9.61 -20.60
C SER A 247 -6.37 -8.14 -20.17
N ALA A 248 -5.19 -7.55 -20.12
CA ALA A 248 -4.98 -6.17 -19.69
C ALA A 248 -3.63 -5.65 -20.18
N ILE A 249 -3.36 -4.38 -19.90
CA ILE A 249 -2.05 -3.75 -20.08
C ILE A 249 -1.46 -3.47 -18.70
N ASP A 250 -0.22 -3.88 -18.46
CA ASP A 250 0.52 -3.43 -17.27
C ASP A 250 0.88 -1.95 -17.42
N SER A 251 0.35 -1.12 -16.51
CA SER A 251 0.54 0.32 -16.52
C SER A 251 2.00 0.74 -16.42
N SER A 252 2.86 -0.09 -15.81
CA SER A 252 4.28 0.21 -15.58
C SER A 252 5.16 -0.12 -16.78
N THR A 253 4.98 -1.30 -17.38
CA THR A 253 5.78 -1.79 -18.52
C THR A 253 5.15 -1.49 -19.88
N LYS A 254 3.85 -1.15 -19.90
CA LYS A 254 3.02 -1.03 -21.10
C LYS A 254 2.92 -2.32 -21.92
N GLN A 255 3.24 -3.46 -21.31
CA GLN A 255 3.12 -4.77 -21.95
C GLN A 255 1.72 -5.35 -21.74
N SER A 256 1.25 -6.09 -22.75
CA SER A 256 0.02 -6.86 -22.64
C SER A 256 0.23 -8.02 -21.69
N ILE A 257 -0.70 -8.20 -20.78
CA ILE A 257 -0.76 -9.33 -19.86
C ILE A 257 -2.02 -10.12 -20.17
N SER A 258 -1.90 -11.45 -20.17
CA SER A 258 -3.05 -12.33 -20.25
C SER A 258 -2.98 -13.41 -19.19
N ILE A 259 -4.15 -13.82 -18.71
CA ILE A 259 -4.33 -14.96 -17.83
C ILE A 259 -5.28 -15.89 -18.53
N THR A 260 -4.90 -17.15 -18.64
CA THR A 260 -5.73 -18.19 -19.26
C THR A 260 -5.80 -19.41 -18.37
N VAL A 261 -7.00 -19.98 -18.21
CA VAL A 261 -7.18 -21.28 -17.55
C VAL A 261 -6.31 -22.34 -18.24
N THR A 262 -5.75 -23.26 -17.45
CA THR A 262 -5.04 -24.43 -17.98
C THR A 262 -5.62 -25.72 -17.41
N ASP A 263 -5.85 -26.69 -18.28
CA ASP A 263 -6.31 -28.05 -18.00
C ASP A 263 -5.19 -29.10 -18.16
N LYS A 264 -4.00 -28.68 -18.61
CA LYS A 264 -2.84 -29.57 -18.77
C LYS A 264 -2.53 -30.32 -17.48
N PHE A 265 -2.52 -31.64 -17.58
CA PHE A 265 -2.23 -32.55 -16.46
C PHE A 265 -0.92 -32.20 -15.74
N GLU A 266 0.16 -31.89 -16.48
CA GLU A 266 1.45 -31.49 -15.91
C GLU A 266 1.37 -30.25 -15.01
N ASN A 267 0.48 -29.30 -15.32
CA ASN A 267 0.29 -28.11 -14.49
C ASN A 267 -0.48 -28.45 -13.21
N PHE A 268 -1.44 -29.37 -13.31
CA PHE A 268 -2.16 -29.89 -12.15
C PHE A 268 -1.20 -30.64 -11.21
N GLU A 269 -0.31 -31.49 -11.74
CA GLU A 269 0.71 -32.17 -10.94
C GLU A 269 1.61 -31.19 -10.19
N LYS A 270 2.01 -30.08 -10.83
CA LYS A 270 2.79 -29.02 -10.16
C LYS A 270 2.02 -28.35 -9.03
N LEU A 271 0.72 -28.09 -9.20
CA LEU A 271 -0.12 -27.53 -8.14
C LEU A 271 -0.25 -28.51 -6.97
N VAL A 272 -0.51 -29.79 -7.25
CA VAL A 272 -0.57 -30.83 -6.21
C VAL A 272 0.75 -30.94 -5.46
N SER A 273 1.88 -30.98 -6.18
CA SER A 273 3.21 -31.03 -5.57
C SER A 273 3.47 -29.80 -4.69
N HIS A 274 3.12 -28.61 -5.17
CA HIS A 274 3.23 -27.36 -4.41
C HIS A 274 2.45 -27.44 -3.08
N ASN A 275 1.18 -27.86 -3.12
CA ASN A 275 0.33 -27.97 -1.94
C ASN A 275 0.83 -29.04 -0.96
N LEU A 276 1.26 -30.21 -1.46
CA LEU A 276 1.82 -31.27 -0.61
C LEU A 276 3.09 -30.80 0.11
N ARG A 277 3.97 -30.05 -0.58
CA ARG A 277 5.18 -29.48 0.01
C ARG A 277 4.85 -28.44 1.08
N LEU A 278 3.92 -27.53 0.82
CA LEU A 278 3.45 -26.57 1.83
C LEU A 278 2.92 -27.26 3.09
N ASN A 279 2.08 -28.29 2.91
CA ASN A 279 1.54 -29.05 4.04
C ASN A 279 2.63 -29.80 4.81
N ALA A 280 3.58 -30.44 4.11
CA ALA A 280 4.70 -31.12 4.74
C ALA A 280 5.60 -30.15 5.51
N LEU A 281 5.84 -28.95 4.96
CA LEU A 281 6.62 -27.92 5.63
C LEU A 281 5.91 -27.35 6.85
N GLU A 282 4.59 -27.17 6.82
CA GLU A 282 3.84 -26.71 7.99
C GLU A 282 3.98 -27.69 9.18
N VAL A 283 4.16 -28.98 8.91
CA VAL A 283 4.44 -29.99 9.95
C VAL A 283 5.85 -29.86 10.51
N ILE A 284 6.84 -29.53 9.68
CA ILE A 284 8.26 -29.42 10.07
C ILE A 284 8.55 -28.05 10.72
N LEU A 285 7.96 -26.99 10.17
CA LEU A 285 8.09 -25.58 10.54
C LEU A 285 6.69 -24.99 10.76
N PRO A 286 6.07 -25.25 11.92
CA PRO A 286 4.75 -24.70 12.25
C PRO A 286 4.76 -23.17 12.15
N GLY A 287 3.80 -22.62 11.40
CA GLY A 287 3.65 -21.18 11.19
C GLY A 287 4.28 -20.65 9.90
N ILE A 288 4.97 -21.48 9.09
CA ILE A 288 5.56 -21.02 7.83
C ILE A 288 4.52 -20.40 6.87
N SER A 289 3.29 -20.95 6.84
CA SER A 289 2.20 -20.38 6.06
C SER A 289 1.79 -19.00 6.57
N LEU A 290 1.78 -18.81 7.90
CA LEU A 290 1.46 -17.52 8.52
C LEU A 290 2.54 -16.49 8.22
N GLU A 291 3.83 -16.86 8.29
CA GLU A 291 4.94 -16.00 7.90
C GLU A 291 4.85 -15.57 6.44
N TYR A 292 4.58 -16.51 5.55
CA TYR A 292 4.40 -16.23 4.12
C TYR A 292 3.22 -15.28 3.88
N ILE A 293 2.07 -15.53 4.51
CA ILE A 293 0.90 -14.65 4.44
C ILE A 293 1.23 -13.26 5.01
N ALA A 294 1.99 -13.17 6.10
CA ALA A 294 2.41 -11.89 6.66
C ALA A 294 3.32 -11.11 5.70
N LYS A 295 4.29 -11.78 5.07
CA LYS A 295 5.16 -11.22 4.03
C LYS A 295 4.37 -10.73 2.82
N LEU A 296 3.40 -11.51 2.37
CA LEU A 296 2.49 -11.13 1.28
C LEU A 296 1.68 -9.89 1.66
N LYS A 297 1.01 -9.90 2.82
CA LYS A 297 0.25 -8.76 3.33
C LYS A 297 1.11 -7.50 3.41
N HIS A 298 2.34 -7.60 3.92
CA HIS A 298 3.26 -6.48 3.99
C HIS A 298 3.57 -5.89 2.61
N SER A 299 3.90 -6.75 1.64
CA SER A 299 4.21 -6.34 0.27
C SER A 299 3.01 -5.69 -0.41
N ILE A 300 1.82 -6.29 -0.26
CA ILE A 300 0.57 -5.77 -0.81
C ILE A 300 0.21 -4.41 -0.22
N THR A 301 0.31 -4.24 1.10
CA THR A 301 0.04 -2.95 1.76
C THR A 301 0.97 -1.85 1.25
N LYS A 302 2.27 -2.16 1.04
CA LYS A 302 3.23 -1.23 0.46
C LYS A 302 2.83 -0.80 -0.97
N GLU A 303 2.43 -1.76 -1.80
CA GLU A 303 2.02 -1.47 -3.18
C GLU A 303 0.70 -0.72 -3.25
N ILE A 304 -0.28 -1.04 -2.39
CA ILE A 304 -1.54 -0.26 -2.26
C ILE A 304 -1.23 1.19 -1.88
N ALA A 305 -0.37 1.41 -0.88
CA ALA A 305 -0.01 2.76 -0.45
C ALA A 305 0.66 3.54 -1.58
N SER A 306 1.50 2.90 -2.39
CA SER A 306 2.16 3.53 -3.54
C SER A 306 1.19 3.78 -4.70
N PHE A 307 0.34 2.82 -5.03
CA PHE A 307 -0.69 2.95 -6.06
C PHE A 307 -1.64 4.12 -5.80
N LEU A 308 -2.13 4.23 -4.56
CA LEU A 308 -3.00 5.33 -4.16
C LEU A 308 -2.23 6.66 -4.07
N TYR A 309 -0.96 6.65 -3.69
CA TYR A 309 -0.15 7.88 -3.62
C TYR A 309 0.03 8.52 -5.01
N GLU A 310 0.22 7.70 -6.05
CA GLU A 310 0.34 8.15 -7.44
C GLU A 310 -1.01 8.56 -8.07
N ASP A 311 -2.13 8.26 -7.42
CA ASP A 311 -3.47 8.54 -7.93
C ASP A 311 -3.86 10.02 -7.80
N TRP A 312 -3.27 10.74 -6.84
CA TRP A 312 -3.54 12.16 -6.56
C TRP A 312 -2.72 13.09 -7.44
#